data_AF-A0AA86SCK2-F1
#
_entry.id   AF-A0AA86SCK2-F1
#
_cell.length_a   1.000
_cell.length_b   1.000
_cell.length_c   1.000
_cell.angle_alpha   90.00
_cell.angle_beta   90.00
_cell.angle_gamma   90.00
#
_symmetry.space_group_name_H-M   'P 1'
#
loop_
_entity.id
_entity.type
_entity.pdbx_description
1 polymer ?
#
loop_
_entity_poly.entity_id
_entity_poly.type
_entity_poly.pdbx_seq_one_letter_code
_entity_poly.pdbx_strand_id
1 'polypeptide(L)' 'MPGVTAYAGLFEVGSLQKGDKVFVSAASGAVGQLVGQFAKLNGCYVVGSAGSKEK' A
#
# COMPACT_ATOMS: atom_id res chain seq x y z
N MET A 1 0.89 10.19 11.34
CA MET A 1 0.17 8.97 11.77
C MET A 1 0.09 7.98 10.60
N PRO A 2 1.23 7.46 10.09
CA PRO A 2 1.25 6.81 8.77
C PRO A 2 0.45 5.51 8.68
N GLY A 3 0.44 4.69 9.74
CA GLY A 3 -0.30 3.43 9.79
C GLY A 3 -1.81 3.62 9.76
N VAL A 4 -2.33 4.59 10.50
CA VAL A 4 -3.78 4.90 10.52
C VAL A 4 -4.23 5.40 9.14
N THR A 5 -3.44 6.29 8.51
CA THR A 5 -3.74 6.76 7.14
C THR A 5 -3.71 5.61 6.13
N ALA A 6 -2.73 4.71 6.20
CA ALA A 6 -2.64 3.55 5.33
C ALA A 6 -3.84 2.60 5.52
N TYR A 7 -4.20 2.30 6.78
CA TYR A 7 -5.29 1.40 7.12
C TYR A 7 -6.64 1.96 6.67
N ALA A 8 -6.97 3.19 7.06
CA ALA A 8 -8.24 3.83 6.70
C ALA A 8 -8.38 3.96 5.17
N GLY A 9 -7.30 4.33 4.47
CA GLY A 9 -7.32 4.43 3.00
C GLY A 9 -7.57 3.09 2.31
N LEU A 10 -6.92 2.01 2.75
CA LEU A 10 -7.05 0.69 2.13
C LEU A 10 -8.37 -0.01 2.50
N PHE A 11 -8.69 -0.10 3.79
CA PHE A 11 -9.75 -0.97 4.27
C PHE A 11 -11.10 -0.25 4.41
N GLU A 12 -11.11 0.97 4.94
CA GLU A 12 -12.36 1.70 5.20
C GLU A 12 -12.86 2.41 3.93
N VAL A 13 -11.97 3.12 3.25
CA VAL A 13 -12.32 3.90 2.04
C VAL A 13 -12.21 3.04 0.78
N GLY A 14 -11.07 2.36 0.62
CA GLY A 14 -10.77 1.54 -0.56
C GLY A 14 -11.48 0.19 -0.59
N SER A 15 -12.04 -0.27 0.53
CA SER A 15 -12.73 -1.57 0.65
C SER A 15 -11.93 -2.74 0.07
N LEU A 16 -10.61 -2.76 0.30
CA LEU A 16 -9.68 -3.72 -0.30
C LEU A 16 -10.13 -5.18 -0.12
N GLN A 17 -10.12 -5.95 -1.19
CA GLN A 17 -10.46 -7.37 -1.19
C GLN A 17 -9.23 -8.24 -1.47
N LYS A 18 -9.26 -9.46 -0.94
CA LYS A 18 -8.24 -10.46 -1.23
C LYS A 18 -8.17 -10.73 -2.72
N GLY A 19 -6.95 -10.71 -3.28
CA GLY A 19 -6.70 -10.95 -4.70
C GLY A 19 -6.73 -9.68 -5.56
N ASP A 20 -7.03 -8.51 -4.98
CA ASP A 20 -6.96 -7.24 -5.69
C ASP A 20 -5.53 -6.93 -6.17
N LYS A 21 -5.44 -6.05 -7.16
CA LYS A 21 -4.18 -5.51 -7.67
C LYS A 21 -4.03 -4.07 -7.19
N VAL A 22 -3.04 -3.83 -6.35
CA VAL A 22 -2.83 -2.55 -5.68
C VAL A 22 -1.60 -1.86 -6.27
N PHE A 23 -1.80 -0.64 -6.77
CA PHE A 23 -0.70 0.25 -7.12
C PHE A 23 -0.46 1.25 -6.00
N VAL A 24 0.79 1.37 -5.56
CA VAL A 24 1.21 2.30 -4.49
C VAL A 24 2.12 3.37 -5.07
N SER A 25 1.59 4.59 -5.21
CA SER A 25 2.41 5.74 -5.56
C SER A 25 3.38 6.09 -4.43
N ALA A 26 4.63 6.42 -4.77
CA ALA A 26 5.67 6.78 -3.80
C ALA A 26 5.79 5.74 -2.65
N ALA A 27 5.86 4.46 -3.03
CA ALA A 27 5.89 3.31 -2.12
C ALA A 27 7.06 3.36 -1.11
N SER A 28 8.11 4.12 -1.39
CA SER A 28 9.22 4.34 -0.48
C SER A 28 8.93 5.31 0.66
N GLY A 29 7.81 6.04 0.64
CA GLY A 29 7.38 6.95 1.70
C GLY A 29 6.76 6.23 2.90
N ALA A 30 6.68 6.91 4.05
CA ALA A 30 6.23 6.32 5.32
C ALA A 30 4.83 5.67 5.27
N VAL A 31 3.89 6.25 4.52
CA VAL A 31 2.56 5.67 4.31
C VAL A 31 2.61 4.55 3.26
N GLY A 32 3.29 4.79 2.14
CA GLY A 32 3.36 3.86 1.02
C GLY A 32 3.96 2.50 1.40
N GLN A 33 4.98 2.48 2.25
CA GLN A 33 5.58 1.23 2.73
C GLN A 33 4.55 0.38 3.49
N LEU A 34 3.77 1.00 4.37
CA LEU A 34 2.73 0.32 5.16
C LEU A 34 1.56 -0.13 4.27
N VAL A 35 1.14 0.68 3.30
CA VAL A 35 0.12 0.29 2.31
C VAL A 35 0.53 -0.97 1.57
N GLY A 36 1.79 -1.02 1.09
CA GLY A 36 2.30 -2.18 0.36
C GLY A 36 2.37 -3.44 1.23
N GLN A 37 2.77 -3.31 2.50
CA GLN A 37 2.78 -4.41 3.46
C GLN A 37 1.37 -4.93 3.75
N PHE A 38 0.42 -4.04 4.05
CA PHE A 38 -0.96 -4.41 4.35
C PHE A 38 -1.64 -5.09 3.17
N ALA A 39 -1.49 -4.56 1.96
CA ALA A 39 -2.05 -5.16 0.76
C ALA A 39 -1.46 -6.57 0.50
N LYS A 40 -0.13 -6.75 0.64
CA LYS A 40 0.49 -8.07 0.53
C LYS A 40 -0.01 -9.05 1.59
N LEU A 41 -0.13 -8.62 2.85
CA LEU A 41 -0.66 -9.44 3.95
C LEU A 41 -2.12 -9.84 3.72
N ASN A 42 -2.90 -9.00 3.02
CA ASN A 42 -4.27 -9.33 2.61
C ASN A 42 -4.35 -10.25 1.37
N GLY A 43 -3.21 -10.70 0.83
CA GLY A 43 -3.16 -11.59 -0.34
C GLY A 43 -3.39 -10.87 -1.67
N CYS A 44 -3.09 -9.57 -1.73
CA CYS A 44 -3.17 -8.78 -2.95
C CYS A 44 -1.86 -8.83 -3.73
N TYR A 45 -1.93 -8.59 -5.04
CA TYR A 45 -0.77 -8.30 -5.87
C TYR A 45 -0.43 -6.80 -5.76
N VAL A 46 0.83 -6.45 -5.51
CA VAL A 46 1.22 -5.06 -5.21
C VAL A 46 2.37 -4.60 -6.11
N VAL A 47 2.22 -3.44 -6.72
CA VAL A 47 3.27 -2.73 -7.46
C VAL A 47 3.44 -1.33 -6.87
N GLY A 48 4.69 -0.92 -6.64
CA GLY A 48 5.00 0.40 -6.10
C GLY A 48 5.83 1.23 -7.07
N SER A 49 5.70 2.56 -7.01
CA SER A 49 6.64 3.49 -7.64
C SER A 49 7.58 4.11 -6.61
N ALA A 50 8.83 4.35 -7.01
CA ALA A 50 9.83 5.05 -6.21
C ALA A 50 10.62 6.03 -7.09
N GLY A 51 11.20 7.06 -6.47
CA GLY A 51 11.92 8.12 -7.18
C GLY A 51 13.38 7.79 -7.50
N SER A 52 13.90 6.65 -7.04
CA SER A 52 15.28 6.22 -7.28
C SER A 52 15.34 4.70 -7.39
N LYS A 53 16.37 4.17 -8.05
CA LYS A 53 16.57 2.72 -8.23
C LYS A 53 16.88 1.97 -6.93
N GLU A 54 17.46 2.66 -5.96
CA GLU A 54 17.79 2.11 -4.63
C GLU A 54 16.55 1.77 -3.81
N LYS A 55 15.44 2.49 -4.05
CA LYS A 55 14.19 2.42 -3.28
C LYS A 55 13.13 1.62 -4.02
#